data_AF-A0A0F5VBD9-F1
#
_entry.id   AF-A0A0F5VBD9-F1
#
_cell.length_a   1.000
_cell.length_b   1.000
_cell.length_c   1.000
_cell.angle_alpha   90.00
_cell.angle_beta   90.00
_cell.angle_gamma   90.00
#
_symmetry.space_group_name_H-M   'P 1'
#
loop_
_entity.id
_entity.type
_entity.pdbx_description
1 polymer ?
#
loop_
_entity_poly.entity_id
_entity_poly.type
_entity_poly.pdbx_seq_one_letter_code
_entity_poly.pdbx_strand_id
1 'polypeptide(L)'
;MTTSIQALVDQSNAAWENWNGQGYEKRITKLTQWSSTLDANVAAMVAFQCRNANEHVAETELMPGPTGETNELYCAGRGVFVVTAEANAPLVAVAGQLTAALVTGNTVLLSLPEGYEKSAQQIVTELEKAELPKGVVQSVSTDELDVFVRHAGVAGVVFAGKRETALSLSRDLAARDGLLGQLIAESDFESYPVIGSPTYSLRFVTERTRTINITAVGGNATLLELGSGEEAH
;
A
#
# COMPACT_ATOMS: atom_id res chain seq x y z
N MET A 1 -2.66 11.17 26.46
CA MET A 1 -1.65 11.97 25.74
C MET A 1 -1.99 11.85 24.28
N THR A 2 -2.13 12.96 23.57
CA THR A 2 -2.37 12.94 22.11
C THR A 2 -1.06 12.54 21.43
N THR A 3 -1.07 11.47 20.63
CA THR A 3 0.09 11.11 19.81
C THR A 3 0.31 12.19 18.76
N SER A 4 1.54 12.68 18.59
CA SER A 4 1.83 13.70 17.59
C SER A 4 1.70 13.14 16.17
N ILE A 5 1.29 13.99 15.21
CA ILE A 5 1.18 13.66 13.79
C ILE A 5 2.46 13.00 13.25
N GLN A 6 3.62 13.55 13.59
CA GLN A 6 4.93 12.97 13.23
C GLN A 6 5.05 11.51 13.72
N ALA A 7 4.72 11.23 14.98
CA ALA A 7 4.82 9.87 15.53
C ALA A 7 3.82 8.89 14.90
N LEU A 8 2.63 9.36 14.50
CA LEU A 8 1.66 8.54 13.74
C LEU A 8 2.22 8.18 12.36
N VAL A 9 2.81 9.14 11.65
CA VAL A 9 3.44 8.92 10.34
C VAL A 9 4.67 8.01 10.47
N ASP A 10 5.51 8.22 11.47
CA ASP A 10 6.68 7.37 11.74
C ASP A 10 6.28 5.93 12.07
N GLN A 11 5.21 5.74 12.85
CA GLN A 11 4.67 4.41 13.16
C GLN A 11 4.15 3.69 11.89
N SER A 12 3.48 4.41 10.98
CA SER A 12 3.07 3.81 9.70
C SER A 12 4.27 3.53 8.77
N ASN A 13 5.27 4.41 8.71
CA ASN A 13 6.50 4.15 7.95
C ASN A 13 7.27 2.93 8.50
N ALA A 14 7.38 2.78 9.83
CA ALA A 14 8.00 1.62 10.45
C ALA A 14 7.23 0.31 10.19
N ALA A 15 5.89 0.38 10.10
CA ALA A 15 5.06 -0.77 9.75
C ALA A 15 5.13 -1.12 8.25
N TRP A 16 5.40 -0.13 7.39
CA TRP A 16 5.34 -0.26 5.93
C TRP A 16 6.33 -1.28 5.37
N GLU A 17 7.60 -1.27 5.78
CA GLU A 17 8.61 -2.20 5.23
C GLU A 17 8.19 -3.67 5.42
N ASN A 18 7.77 -4.03 6.63
CA ASN A 18 7.31 -5.38 6.96
C ASN A 18 6.00 -5.73 6.23
N TRP A 19 5.04 -4.80 6.14
CA TRP A 19 3.77 -5.02 5.45
C TRP A 19 3.93 -5.21 3.93
N ASN A 20 4.72 -4.34 3.31
CA ASN A 20 5.08 -4.42 1.90
C ASN A 20 5.84 -5.71 1.60
N GLY A 21 6.70 -6.17 2.53
CA GLY A 21 7.45 -7.41 2.44
C GLY A 21 6.66 -8.72 2.62
N GLN A 22 5.39 -8.70 3.04
CA GLN A 22 4.63 -9.96 3.27
C GLN A 22 4.29 -10.73 1.98
N GLY A 23 4.35 -10.09 0.81
CA GLY A 23 3.85 -10.62 -0.45
C GLY A 23 2.33 -10.48 -0.60
N TYR A 24 1.85 -10.47 -1.85
CA TYR A 24 0.43 -10.21 -2.15
C TYR A 24 -0.52 -11.26 -1.58
N GLU A 25 -0.18 -12.55 -1.67
CA GLU A 25 -0.99 -13.67 -1.15
C GLU A 25 -1.41 -13.44 0.31
N LYS A 26 -0.44 -13.22 1.22
CA LYS A 26 -0.71 -13.03 2.65
C LYS A 26 -1.57 -11.80 2.93
N ARG A 27 -1.35 -10.71 2.18
CA ARG A 27 -2.19 -9.50 2.30
C ARG A 27 -3.62 -9.76 1.83
N ILE A 28 -3.78 -10.48 0.71
CA ILE A 28 -5.09 -10.89 0.18
C ILE A 28 -5.83 -11.81 1.17
N THR A 29 -5.14 -12.77 1.81
CA THR A 29 -5.76 -13.64 2.84
C THR A 29 -6.36 -12.80 3.98
N LYS A 30 -5.58 -11.87 4.53
CA LYS A 30 -6.02 -11.00 5.65
C LYS A 30 -7.17 -10.07 5.25
N LEU A 31 -7.09 -9.46 4.07
CA LEU A 31 -8.16 -8.59 3.53
C LEU A 31 -9.42 -9.40 3.18
N THR A 32 -9.29 -10.64 2.73
CA THR A 32 -10.42 -11.56 2.52
C THR A 32 -11.09 -11.95 3.85
N GLN A 33 -10.30 -12.23 4.88
CA GLN A 33 -10.82 -12.49 6.23
C GLN A 33 -11.62 -11.29 6.75
N TRP A 34 -11.07 -10.07 6.64
CA TRP A 34 -11.79 -8.84 6.97
C TRP A 34 -13.08 -8.67 6.14
N SER A 35 -13.04 -8.94 4.83
CA SER A 35 -14.21 -8.81 3.96
C SER A 35 -15.42 -9.66 4.40
N SER A 36 -15.18 -10.77 5.12
CA SER A 36 -16.24 -11.65 5.63
C SER A 36 -17.09 -11.01 6.75
N THR A 37 -16.64 -9.91 7.36
CA THR A 37 -17.37 -9.17 8.40
C THR A 37 -18.16 -7.98 7.84
N LEU A 38 -18.20 -7.81 6.52
CA LEU A 38 -18.78 -6.63 5.85
C LEU A 38 -20.06 -6.98 5.08
N ASP A 39 -20.90 -5.97 4.83
CA ASP A 39 -22.06 -6.12 3.95
C ASP A 39 -21.65 -6.56 2.54
N ALA A 40 -22.50 -7.37 1.89
CA ALA A 40 -22.17 -8.08 0.64
C ALA A 40 -21.59 -7.17 -0.46
N ASN A 41 -22.12 -5.95 -0.65
CA ASN A 41 -21.63 -5.01 -1.65
C ASN A 41 -20.23 -4.46 -1.32
N VAL A 42 -19.95 -4.24 -0.03
CA VAL A 42 -18.64 -3.78 0.46
C VAL A 42 -17.64 -4.94 0.34
N ALA A 43 -18.00 -6.14 0.79
CA ALA A 43 -17.19 -7.34 0.65
C ALA A 43 -16.85 -7.66 -0.82
N ALA A 44 -17.81 -7.50 -1.74
CA ALA A 44 -17.59 -7.69 -3.18
C ALA A 44 -16.56 -6.70 -3.75
N MET A 45 -16.57 -5.44 -3.31
CA MET A 45 -15.57 -4.45 -3.70
C MET A 45 -14.18 -4.77 -3.11
N VAL A 46 -14.09 -5.18 -1.83
CA VAL A 46 -12.81 -5.65 -1.24
C VAL A 46 -12.24 -6.82 -2.05
N ALA A 47 -13.08 -7.82 -2.35
CA ALA A 47 -12.68 -8.98 -3.15
C ALA A 47 -12.28 -8.61 -4.59
N PHE A 48 -12.95 -7.62 -5.20
CA PHE A 48 -12.57 -7.08 -6.51
C PHE A 48 -11.17 -6.46 -6.47
N GLN A 49 -10.88 -5.58 -5.50
CA GLN A 49 -9.56 -4.95 -5.39
C GLN A 49 -8.44 -5.96 -5.13
N CYS A 50 -8.71 -6.99 -4.32
CA CYS A 50 -7.75 -8.08 -4.09
C CYS A 50 -7.42 -8.85 -5.38
N ARG A 51 -8.43 -9.26 -6.17
CA ARG A 51 -8.19 -9.91 -7.47
C ARG A 51 -7.48 -8.99 -8.44
N ASN A 52 -7.95 -7.74 -8.55
CA ASN A 52 -7.40 -6.76 -9.47
C ASN A 52 -5.91 -6.45 -9.20
N ALA A 53 -5.51 -6.38 -7.93
CA ALA A 53 -4.10 -6.25 -7.57
C ALA A 53 -3.29 -7.52 -7.86
N ASN A 54 -3.87 -8.71 -7.63
CA ASN A 54 -3.22 -9.98 -7.96
C ASN A 54 -2.96 -10.13 -9.47
N GLU A 55 -3.92 -9.71 -10.30
CA GLU A 55 -3.85 -9.82 -11.77
C GLU A 55 -2.90 -8.82 -12.43
N HIS A 56 -2.70 -7.62 -11.84
CA HIS A 56 -1.99 -6.53 -12.51
C HIS A 56 -0.65 -6.11 -11.88
N VAL A 57 -0.39 -6.44 -10.61
CA VAL A 57 0.82 -5.95 -9.88
C VAL A 57 1.48 -6.97 -8.94
N ALA A 58 0.97 -8.19 -8.82
CA ALA A 58 1.53 -9.17 -7.90
C ALA A 58 2.65 -10.05 -8.50
N GLU A 59 2.69 -10.19 -9.82
CA GLU A 59 3.73 -10.96 -10.50
C GLU A 59 5.10 -10.26 -10.41
N THR A 60 6.15 -11.05 -10.27
CA THR A 60 7.55 -10.61 -10.32
C THR A 60 8.14 -11.10 -11.64
N GLU A 61 8.54 -10.18 -12.51
CA GLU A 61 9.10 -10.49 -13.82
C GLU A 61 10.60 -10.79 -13.70
N LEU A 62 11.04 -11.91 -14.25
CA LEU A 62 12.47 -12.25 -14.34
C LEU A 62 13.08 -11.52 -15.55
N MET A 63 13.92 -10.54 -15.27
CA MET A 63 14.55 -9.71 -16.29
C MET A 63 15.83 -10.37 -16.86
N PRO A 64 16.20 -10.10 -18.11
CA PRO A 64 17.47 -10.55 -18.67
C PRO A 64 18.69 -10.12 -17.84
N GLY A 65 19.71 -10.98 -17.78
CA GLY A 65 20.96 -10.72 -17.05
C GLY A 65 22.13 -11.60 -17.51
N PRO A 66 23.36 -11.26 -17.12
CA PRO A 66 24.55 -12.08 -17.36
C PRO A 66 24.54 -13.35 -16.49
N THR A 67 25.35 -14.34 -16.88
CA THR A 67 25.50 -15.59 -16.11
C THR A 67 25.98 -15.31 -14.69
N GLY A 68 25.27 -15.86 -13.70
CA GLY A 68 25.58 -15.66 -12.29
C GLY A 68 24.98 -14.40 -11.67
N GLU A 69 24.07 -13.73 -12.37
CA GLU A 69 23.22 -12.66 -11.88
C GLU A 69 21.74 -13.08 -11.99
N THR A 70 20.90 -12.64 -11.06
CA THR A 70 19.43 -12.71 -11.17
C THR A 70 18.86 -11.31 -11.04
N ASN A 71 18.03 -10.91 -12.00
CA ASN A 71 17.35 -9.62 -12.03
C ASN A 71 15.83 -9.82 -11.95
N GLU A 72 15.20 -9.22 -10.94
CA GLU A 72 13.76 -9.30 -10.69
C GLU A 72 13.16 -7.89 -10.81
N LEU A 73 12.13 -7.70 -11.64
CA LEU A 73 11.28 -6.50 -11.67
C LEU A 73 9.98 -6.81 -10.91
N TYR A 74 9.63 -5.99 -9.93
CA TYR A 74 8.44 -6.20 -9.10
C TYR A 74 7.80 -4.88 -8.67
N CYS A 75 6.50 -4.92 -8.37
CA CYS A 75 5.80 -3.80 -7.75
C CYS A 75 5.97 -3.79 -6.23
N ALA A 76 6.19 -2.60 -5.67
CA ALA A 76 6.19 -2.33 -4.24
C ALA A 76 5.22 -1.18 -3.93
N GLY A 77 4.57 -1.20 -2.77
CA GLY A 77 3.76 -0.07 -2.30
C GLY A 77 4.57 1.22 -2.25
N ARG A 78 3.90 2.37 -2.31
CA ARG A 78 4.50 3.71 -2.28
C ARG A 78 4.86 4.22 -0.87
N GLY A 79 4.19 3.75 0.17
CA GLY A 79 4.43 4.15 1.55
C GLY A 79 3.14 4.39 2.33
N VAL A 80 3.06 5.54 3.02
CA VAL A 80 1.88 5.96 3.79
C VAL A 80 0.89 6.71 2.90
N PHE A 81 -0.35 6.24 2.80
CA PHE A 81 -1.46 6.98 2.21
C PHE A 81 -2.42 7.50 3.28
N VAL A 82 -3.01 8.67 3.05
CA VAL A 82 -4.19 9.13 3.80
C VAL A 82 -5.43 8.70 3.03
N VAL A 83 -6.34 7.95 3.66
CA VAL A 83 -7.66 7.63 3.08
C VAL A 83 -8.71 8.50 3.78
N THR A 84 -9.42 9.32 3.01
CA THR A 84 -10.42 10.27 3.50
C THR A 84 -11.64 10.35 2.57
N ALA A 85 -12.71 11.00 3.00
CA ALA A 85 -13.96 11.06 2.26
C ALA A 85 -14.85 12.25 2.67
N GLU A 86 -15.84 12.59 1.85
CA GLU A 86 -16.97 13.44 2.24
C GLU A 86 -18.06 12.63 2.97
N ALA A 87 -18.87 13.29 3.81
CA ALA A 87 -19.84 12.63 4.67
C ALA A 87 -20.95 11.84 3.93
N ASN A 88 -21.12 12.05 2.62
CA ASN A 88 -22.07 11.33 1.77
C ASN A 88 -21.41 10.21 0.93
N ALA A 89 -20.11 9.96 1.07
CA ALA A 89 -19.40 8.93 0.31
C ALA A 89 -19.76 7.52 0.81
N PRO A 90 -20.29 6.61 -0.04
CA PRO A 90 -20.75 5.32 0.43
C PRO A 90 -19.57 4.47 0.91
N LEU A 91 -19.79 3.65 1.94
CA LEU A 91 -18.75 2.84 2.58
C LEU A 91 -18.02 1.91 1.61
N VAL A 92 -18.68 1.48 0.53
CA VAL A 92 -18.05 0.70 -0.56
C VAL A 92 -16.92 1.45 -1.25
N ALA A 93 -17.04 2.76 -1.44
CA ALA A 93 -15.97 3.60 -2.00
C ALA A 93 -14.80 3.68 -1.03
N VAL A 94 -15.06 3.96 0.26
CA VAL A 94 -14.02 4.03 1.31
C VAL A 94 -13.29 2.69 1.44
N ALA A 95 -14.03 1.57 1.50
CA ALA A 95 -13.45 0.24 1.64
C ALA A 95 -12.67 -0.22 0.40
N GLY A 96 -13.15 0.08 -0.81
CA GLY A 96 -12.41 -0.22 -2.04
C GLY A 96 -11.08 0.53 -2.11
N GLN A 97 -11.11 1.84 -1.82
CA GLN A 97 -9.91 2.68 -1.77
C GLN A 97 -8.91 2.23 -0.70
N LEU A 98 -9.40 1.91 0.51
CA LEU A 98 -8.60 1.34 1.60
C LEU A 98 -7.97 0.00 1.19
N THR A 99 -8.75 -0.89 0.58
CA THR A 99 -8.27 -2.22 0.15
C THR A 99 -7.18 -2.10 -0.89
N ALA A 100 -7.36 -1.25 -1.91
CA ALA A 100 -6.39 -1.06 -2.97
C ALA A 100 -5.03 -0.57 -2.44
N ALA A 101 -5.03 0.36 -1.48
CA ALA A 101 -3.80 0.78 -0.79
C ALA A 101 -3.17 -0.37 0.00
N LEU A 102 -3.96 -1.08 0.82
CA LEU A 102 -3.46 -2.15 1.68
C LEU A 102 -2.91 -3.35 0.89
N VAL A 103 -3.63 -3.84 -0.10
CA VAL A 103 -3.24 -5.05 -0.86
C VAL A 103 -1.97 -4.83 -1.68
N THR A 104 -1.73 -3.60 -2.13
CA THR A 104 -0.50 -3.19 -2.82
C THR A 104 0.67 -2.90 -1.88
N GLY A 105 0.51 -3.13 -0.57
CA GLY A 105 1.59 -3.05 0.41
C GLY A 105 1.79 -1.67 1.03
N ASN A 106 0.82 -0.75 0.91
CA ASN A 106 0.86 0.55 1.59
C ASN A 106 0.27 0.46 3.00
N THR A 107 0.65 1.43 3.84
CA THR A 107 0.01 1.66 5.15
C THR A 107 -0.92 2.87 5.07
N VAL A 108 -1.97 2.90 5.89
CA VAL A 108 -3.05 3.88 5.77
C VAL A 108 -3.31 4.64 7.06
N LEU A 109 -3.33 5.96 6.95
CA LEU A 109 -3.95 6.86 7.92
C LEU A 109 -5.40 7.10 7.49
N LEU A 110 -6.35 6.55 8.24
CA LEU A 110 -7.78 6.60 7.93
C LEU A 110 -8.41 7.82 8.63
N SER A 111 -8.72 8.84 7.84
CA SER A 111 -9.25 10.13 8.28
C SER A 111 -10.66 10.32 7.73
N LEU A 112 -11.67 9.79 8.41
CA LEU A 112 -13.07 9.88 7.97
C LEU A 112 -13.82 11.02 8.67
N PRO A 113 -14.80 11.66 7.99
CA PRO A 113 -15.52 12.82 8.53
C PRO A 113 -16.53 12.43 9.63
N GLU A 114 -17.15 13.44 10.24
CA GLU A 114 -18.21 13.25 11.23
C GLU A 114 -19.31 12.31 10.70
N GLY A 115 -19.78 11.40 11.56
CA GLY A 115 -20.74 10.34 11.24
C GLY A 115 -20.10 9.00 10.83
N TYR A 116 -18.79 8.95 10.58
CA TYR A 116 -18.06 7.71 10.25
C TYR A 116 -17.24 7.16 11.42
N GLU A 117 -17.31 7.73 12.62
CA GLU A 117 -16.44 7.39 13.77
C GLU A 117 -16.54 5.92 14.14
N LYS A 118 -17.77 5.39 14.19
CA LYS A 118 -18.03 3.97 14.45
C LYS A 118 -17.45 3.10 13.35
N SER A 119 -17.69 3.45 12.09
CA SER A 119 -17.16 2.72 10.93
C SER A 119 -15.63 2.72 10.90
N ALA A 120 -14.98 3.86 11.16
CA ALA A 120 -13.52 3.96 11.22
C ALA A 120 -12.93 3.08 12.33
N GLN A 121 -13.51 3.15 13.55
CA GLN A 121 -13.09 2.32 14.68
C GLN A 121 -13.32 0.82 14.42
N GLN A 122 -14.46 0.46 13.82
CA GLN A 122 -14.77 -0.92 13.44
C GLN A 122 -13.80 -1.44 12.36
N ILE A 123 -13.53 -0.65 11.31
CA ILE A 123 -12.56 -1.02 10.26
C ILE A 123 -11.18 -1.33 10.87
N VAL A 124 -10.65 -0.45 11.73
CA VAL A 124 -9.36 -0.70 12.40
C VAL A 124 -9.43 -1.95 13.27
N THR A 125 -10.49 -2.10 14.07
CA THR A 125 -10.67 -3.25 14.98
C THR A 125 -10.77 -4.59 14.24
N GLU A 126 -11.55 -4.67 13.16
CA GLU A 126 -11.68 -5.90 12.38
C GLU A 126 -10.43 -6.20 11.54
N LEU A 127 -9.68 -5.19 11.10
CA LEU A 127 -8.36 -5.40 10.47
C LEU A 127 -7.30 -5.88 11.48
N GLU A 128 -7.29 -5.39 12.73
CA GLU A 128 -6.45 -5.95 13.79
C GLU A 128 -6.83 -7.41 14.11
N LYS A 129 -8.13 -7.77 14.10
CA LYS A 129 -8.60 -9.16 14.23
C LYS A 129 -8.26 -10.04 13.03
N ALA A 130 -8.17 -9.46 11.84
CA ALA A 130 -7.58 -10.09 10.64
C ALA A 130 -6.04 -10.09 10.66
N GLU A 131 -5.44 -9.82 11.82
CA GLU A 131 -4.00 -9.87 12.08
C GLU A 131 -3.18 -8.96 11.15
N LEU A 132 -3.70 -7.79 10.77
CA LEU A 132 -2.87 -6.75 10.19
C LEU A 132 -1.95 -6.17 11.29
N PRO A 133 -0.64 -5.98 11.03
CA PRO A 133 0.27 -5.41 12.01
C PRO A 133 -0.14 -4.00 12.47
N LYS A 134 0.10 -3.67 13.74
CA LYS A 134 -0.13 -2.33 14.27
C LYS A 134 0.66 -1.28 13.48
N GLY A 135 0.03 -0.14 13.18
CA GLY A 135 0.58 0.91 12.32
C GLY A 135 0.26 0.74 10.83
N VAL A 136 -0.19 -0.44 10.38
CA VAL A 136 -0.61 -0.64 8.97
C VAL A 136 -1.91 0.10 8.65
N VAL A 137 -2.85 0.14 9.59
CA VAL A 137 -3.97 1.09 9.56
C VAL A 137 -4.06 1.80 10.90
N GLN A 138 -4.22 3.12 10.86
CA GLN A 138 -4.43 3.96 12.04
C GLN A 138 -5.61 4.91 11.78
N SER A 139 -6.58 4.99 12.68
CA SER A 139 -7.62 6.03 12.61
C SER A 139 -7.03 7.35 13.13
N VAL A 140 -7.23 8.44 12.39
CA VAL A 140 -6.74 9.79 12.75
C VAL A 140 -7.87 10.82 12.71
N SER A 141 -7.69 11.98 13.33
CA SER A 141 -8.72 13.04 13.29
C SER A 141 -8.75 13.71 11.91
N THR A 142 -9.96 13.98 11.43
CA THR A 142 -10.19 14.76 10.21
C THR A 142 -9.98 16.26 10.41
N ASP A 143 -9.96 16.73 11.67
CA ASP A 143 -9.56 18.11 12.00
C ASP A 143 -8.09 18.40 11.67
N GLU A 144 -7.25 17.35 11.61
CA GLU A 144 -5.82 17.42 11.28
C GLU A 144 -5.53 17.00 9.83
N LEU A 145 -6.58 16.79 9.01
CA LEU A 145 -6.45 16.27 7.65
C LEU A 145 -5.51 17.12 6.80
N ASP A 146 -5.56 18.45 6.93
CA ASP A 146 -4.70 19.34 6.14
C ASP A 146 -3.22 19.26 6.52
N VAL A 147 -2.89 18.74 7.72
CA VAL A 147 -1.54 18.51 8.24
C VAL A 147 -1.04 17.08 7.94
N PHE A 148 -1.94 16.11 7.68
CA PHE A 148 -1.59 14.81 7.08
C PHE A 148 -1.49 14.87 5.55
N VAL A 149 -2.33 15.69 4.93
CA VAL A 149 -1.97 16.42 3.70
C VAL A 149 -0.77 17.33 4.05
N ARG A 150 -0.05 17.91 3.07
CA ARG A 150 1.23 18.62 3.29
C ARG A 150 2.41 17.79 3.84
N HIS A 151 2.21 16.80 4.73
CA HIS A 151 3.30 16.05 5.40
C HIS A 151 4.22 15.29 4.42
N ALA A 152 5.53 15.53 4.51
CA ALA A 152 6.51 14.94 3.59
C ALA A 152 6.58 13.40 3.65
N GLY A 153 6.29 12.81 4.80
CA GLY A 153 6.24 11.35 5.00
C GLY A 153 4.98 10.65 4.48
N VAL A 154 4.07 11.35 3.80
CA VAL A 154 2.84 10.79 3.21
C VAL A 154 2.97 10.74 1.68
N ALA A 155 2.94 9.54 1.11
CA ALA A 155 3.11 9.28 -0.32
C ALA A 155 1.91 9.72 -1.18
N GLY A 156 0.73 9.90 -0.59
CA GLY A 156 -0.44 10.38 -1.30
C GLY A 156 -1.72 10.44 -0.47
N VAL A 157 -2.78 10.91 -1.10
CA VAL A 157 -4.13 11.03 -0.53
C VAL A 157 -5.11 10.29 -1.44
N VAL A 158 -6.00 9.54 -0.82
CA VAL A 158 -7.06 8.77 -1.47
C VAL A 158 -8.39 9.32 -0.96
N PHE A 159 -9.28 9.73 -1.87
CA PHE A 159 -10.42 10.58 -1.52
C PHE A 159 -11.71 10.15 -2.23
N ALA A 160 -12.75 9.78 -1.47
CA ALA A 160 -14.10 9.65 -2.01
C ALA A 160 -14.89 10.94 -1.77
N GLY A 161 -15.22 11.68 -2.82
CA GLY A 161 -16.00 12.91 -2.71
C GLY A 161 -15.97 13.77 -3.96
N LYS A 162 -16.51 14.99 -3.86
CA LYS A 162 -16.68 15.89 -4.99
C LYS A 162 -15.36 16.40 -5.58
N ARG A 163 -15.41 16.73 -6.87
CA ARG A 163 -14.27 17.20 -7.64
C ARG A 163 -13.68 18.51 -7.09
N GLU A 164 -14.50 19.38 -6.52
CA GLU A 164 -14.09 20.65 -5.93
C GLU A 164 -13.12 20.44 -4.75
N THR A 165 -13.48 19.54 -3.84
CA THR A 165 -12.65 19.16 -2.67
C THR A 165 -11.40 18.42 -3.10
N ALA A 166 -11.51 17.50 -4.07
CA ALA A 166 -10.36 16.84 -4.69
C ALA A 166 -9.37 17.84 -5.30
N LEU A 167 -9.84 18.90 -5.97
CA LEU A 167 -9.00 19.97 -6.50
C LEU A 167 -8.32 20.80 -5.40
N SER A 168 -8.92 20.92 -4.20
CA SER A 168 -8.23 21.53 -3.05
C SER A 168 -7.09 20.65 -2.56
N LEU A 169 -7.38 19.36 -2.28
CA LEU A 169 -6.38 18.38 -1.84
C LEU A 169 -5.21 18.26 -2.83
N SER A 170 -5.48 18.36 -4.14
CA SER A 170 -4.47 18.38 -5.21
C SER A 170 -3.51 19.57 -5.09
N ARG A 171 -4.03 20.77 -4.79
CA ARG A 171 -3.19 21.97 -4.56
C ARG A 171 -2.36 21.84 -3.29
N ASP A 172 -2.94 21.29 -2.23
CA ASP A 172 -2.25 21.08 -0.95
C ASP A 172 -1.19 19.96 -1.01
N LEU A 173 -1.34 19.01 -1.94
CA LEU A 173 -0.31 18.04 -2.33
C LEU A 173 0.79 18.67 -3.19
N ALA A 174 0.42 19.49 -4.18
CA ALA A 174 1.37 20.13 -5.09
C ALA A 174 2.20 21.26 -4.45
N ALA A 175 1.73 21.83 -3.33
CA ALA A 175 2.44 22.84 -2.55
C ALA A 175 3.52 22.26 -1.60
N ARG A 176 3.80 20.96 -1.65
CA ARG A 176 4.82 20.29 -0.83
C ARG A 176 6.21 20.40 -1.44
N ASP A 177 7.21 20.58 -0.59
CA ASP A 177 8.59 20.28 -0.94
C ASP A 177 8.86 18.76 -0.86
N GLY A 178 9.64 18.22 -1.80
CA GLY A 178 10.07 16.82 -1.80
C GLY A 178 9.29 15.94 -2.80
N LEU A 179 8.87 14.75 -2.34
CA LEU A 179 8.18 13.78 -3.20
C LEU A 179 6.79 14.29 -3.61
N LEU A 180 6.50 14.22 -4.91
CA LEU A 180 5.18 14.56 -5.45
C LEU A 180 4.14 13.55 -4.95
N GLY A 181 3.40 13.95 -3.92
CA GLY A 181 2.32 13.15 -3.34
C GLY A 181 1.19 12.95 -4.34
N GLN A 182 0.71 11.71 -4.46
CA GLN A 182 -0.31 11.37 -5.44
C GLN A 182 -1.73 11.58 -4.89
N LEU A 183 -2.58 12.30 -5.63
CA LEU A 183 -4.02 12.31 -5.37
C LEU A 183 -4.70 11.20 -6.19
N ILE A 184 -5.52 10.41 -5.53
CA ILE A 184 -6.40 9.41 -6.14
C ILE A 184 -7.81 9.72 -5.65
N ALA A 185 -8.71 10.14 -6.55
CA ALA A 185 -10.06 10.56 -6.16
C ALA A 185 -11.12 9.76 -6.91
N GLU A 186 -12.17 9.35 -6.19
CA GLU A 186 -13.42 8.83 -6.75
C GLU A 186 -14.55 9.80 -6.45
N SER A 187 -15.28 10.19 -7.49
CA SER A 187 -16.34 11.20 -7.42
C SER A 187 -17.67 10.74 -8.03
N ASP A 188 -17.70 9.58 -8.68
CA ASP A 188 -18.91 8.94 -9.18
C ASP A 188 -19.16 7.64 -8.39
N PHE A 189 -20.26 7.65 -7.64
CA PHE A 189 -20.68 6.54 -6.77
C PHE A 189 -21.81 5.70 -7.37
N GLU A 190 -22.21 5.97 -8.61
CA GLU A 190 -23.14 5.14 -9.39
C GLU A 190 -22.35 4.12 -10.23
N SER A 191 -21.31 4.58 -10.94
CA SER A 191 -20.54 3.75 -11.87
C SER A 191 -19.13 3.35 -11.38
N TYR A 192 -18.59 4.01 -10.35
CA TYR A 192 -17.25 3.75 -9.79
C TYR A 192 -16.12 3.68 -10.83
N PRO A 193 -16.01 4.67 -11.75
CA PRO A 193 -15.16 4.59 -12.93
C PRO A 193 -13.66 4.63 -12.59
N VAL A 194 -13.28 5.14 -11.42
CA VAL A 194 -11.89 5.19 -10.98
C VAL A 194 -11.54 3.94 -10.18
N ILE A 195 -12.31 3.61 -9.14
CA ILE A 195 -12.00 2.45 -8.27
C ILE A 195 -12.31 1.11 -8.94
N GLY A 196 -13.32 1.05 -9.82
CA GLY A 196 -13.64 -0.13 -10.64
C GLY A 196 -12.70 -0.33 -11.84
N SER A 197 -11.71 0.55 -12.03
CA SER A 197 -10.76 0.46 -13.15
C SER A 197 -9.73 -0.67 -12.94
N PRO A 198 -9.45 -1.51 -13.94
CA PRO A 198 -8.41 -2.54 -13.83
C PRO A 198 -7.03 -1.97 -13.44
N THR A 199 -6.69 -0.78 -13.93
CA THR A 199 -5.43 -0.11 -13.61
C THR A 199 -5.44 0.64 -12.26
N TYR A 200 -6.46 0.46 -11.41
CA TYR A 200 -6.54 1.17 -10.13
C TYR A 200 -5.38 0.85 -9.17
N SER A 201 -4.95 -0.41 -9.12
CA SER A 201 -3.81 -0.89 -8.32
C SER A 201 -2.48 -0.21 -8.69
N LEU A 202 -2.27 0.12 -9.96
CA LEU A 202 -1.05 0.80 -10.45
C LEU A 202 -0.86 2.19 -9.81
N ARG A 203 -1.94 2.82 -9.33
CA ARG A 203 -1.87 4.12 -8.64
C ARG A 203 -1.27 4.04 -7.23
N PHE A 204 -1.03 2.84 -6.70
CA PHE A 204 -0.56 2.62 -5.33
C PHE A 204 0.84 2.02 -5.24
N VAL A 205 1.48 1.75 -6.38
CA VAL A 205 2.78 1.07 -6.45
C VAL A 205 3.87 1.93 -7.09
N THR A 206 5.10 1.44 -6.97
CA THR A 206 6.27 1.78 -7.76
C THR A 206 6.90 0.48 -8.25
N GLU A 207 7.42 0.50 -9.48
CA GLU A 207 8.29 -0.56 -10.00
C GLU A 207 9.65 -0.49 -9.31
N ARG A 208 10.21 -1.65 -8.95
CA ARG A 208 11.54 -1.80 -8.36
C ARG A 208 12.26 -2.97 -9.00
N THR A 209 13.56 -2.80 -9.22
CA THR A 209 14.44 -3.89 -9.65
C THR A 209 15.26 -4.39 -8.47
N ARG A 210 15.44 -5.71 -8.36
CA ARG A 210 16.41 -6.35 -7.48
C ARG A 210 17.40 -7.15 -8.31
N THR A 211 18.69 -6.90 -8.10
CA THR A 211 19.80 -7.62 -8.73
C THR A 211 20.57 -8.40 -7.67
N ILE A 212 20.79 -9.70 -7.89
CA ILE A 212 21.51 -10.60 -6.99
C ILE A 212 22.70 -11.23 -7.74
N ASN A 213 23.92 -10.95 -7.28
CA ASN A 213 25.14 -11.58 -7.76
C ASN A 213 25.34 -12.95 -7.08
N ILE A 214 25.03 -14.03 -7.79
CA ILE A 214 25.16 -15.42 -7.32
C ILE A 214 26.63 -15.87 -7.34
N THR A 215 27.45 -15.35 -8.24
CA THR A 215 28.90 -15.64 -8.35
C THR A 215 29.70 -15.29 -7.09
N ALA A 216 29.21 -14.38 -6.25
CA ALA A 216 29.84 -14.04 -4.97
C ALA A 216 29.52 -15.06 -3.85
N VAL A 217 28.44 -15.84 -3.98
CA VAL A 217 28.03 -16.88 -3.01
C VAL A 217 28.74 -18.20 -3.34
N GLY A 218 28.84 -18.52 -4.64
CA GLY A 218 29.57 -19.67 -5.15
C GLY A 218 31.03 -19.35 -5.44
N GLY A 219 31.84 -19.11 -4.40
CA GLY A 219 33.28 -19.24 -4.52
C GLY A 219 33.60 -20.63 -5.06
N ASN A 220 34.11 -20.70 -6.30
CA ASN A 220 34.18 -21.93 -7.09
C ASN A 220 35.08 -22.95 -6.37
N ALA A 221 34.49 -23.90 -5.63
CA ALA A 221 35.23 -24.86 -4.81
C ALA A 221 36.21 -25.70 -5.63
N THR A 222 35.84 -26.02 -6.87
CA THR A 222 36.66 -26.66 -7.90
C THR A 222 37.94 -25.89 -8.22
N LEU A 223 37.96 -24.57 -8.00
CA LEU A 223 39.09 -23.66 -8.21
C LEU A 223 39.97 -23.50 -6.95
N LEU A 224 39.48 -23.92 -5.78
CA LEU A 224 40.29 -24.11 -4.57
C LEU A 224 41.00 -25.48 -4.58
N GLU A 225 40.35 -26.54 -5.04
CA GLU A 225 40.95 -27.88 -5.14
C GLU A 225 42.11 -27.94 -6.16
N LEU A 226 42.05 -27.14 -7.24
CA LEU A 226 43.16 -26.99 -8.19
C LEU A 226 44.38 -26.23 -7.63
N GLY A 227 44.27 -25.63 -6.44
CA GLY A 227 45.36 -24.95 -5.74
C GLY A 227 46.17 -25.86 -4.80
N SER A 228 45.62 -27.00 -4.39
CA SER A 228 46.30 -27.99 -3.54
C SER A 228 46.93 -29.10 -4.38
N GLY A 229 47.91 -28.74 -5.20
CA GLY A 229 48.80 -29.72 -5.81
C GLY A 229 49.69 -30.37 -4.76
N GLU A 230 49.52 -31.67 -4.52
CA GLU A 230 50.48 -32.45 -3.72
C GLU A 230 51.80 -32.60 -4.49
N GLU A 231 52.78 -31.77 -4.14
CA GLU A 231 54.18 -32.16 -4.25
C GLU A 231 54.48 -33.21 -3.17
N ALA A 232 54.65 -34.49 -3.55
CA ALA A 232 55.65 -35.44 -3.03
C ALA A 232 55.33 -36.91 -3.37
N HIS A 233 55.98 -37.48 -4.39
CA HIS A 233 57.09 -38.43 -4.20
C HIS A 233 57.65 -38.97 -5.52
#